data_AF-A0AAN8JBF2-F1
#
_entry.id   AF-A0AAN8JBF2-F1
#
_cell.length_a   1.000
_cell.length_b   1.000
_cell.length_c   1.000
_cell.angle_alpha   90.00
_cell.angle_beta   90.00
_cell.angle_gamma   90.00
#
_symmetry.space_group_name_H-M   'P 1'
#
loop_
_entity.id
_entity.type
_entity.pdbx_description
1 polymer ?
#
loop_
_entity_poly.entity_id
_entity_poly.type
_entity_poly.pdbx_seq_one_letter_code
_entity_poly.pdbx_strand_id
1 'polypeptide(L)'
;MSTRCNLYHCLQNNYELQYYLCKNVTHKTLICKYRISAHDLQIEKGRYSNIQRSNRLCKFCNCDEIEDEFHALLVCPSYKYIREKYIEKFYWLKPSMYKLELLLKSTNIKTLNNLGRYLYLMLQKKNKLL
;
A
#
# COMPACT_ATOMS: atom_id res chain seq x y z
N MET A 1 -6.16 9.85 19.55
CA MET A 1 -4.81 9.90 18.95
C MET A 1 -4.93 9.77 17.44
N SER A 2 -4.37 10.74 16.69
CA SER A 2 -4.40 10.79 15.23
C SER A 2 -3.66 9.58 14.64
N THR A 3 -4.37 8.68 13.96
CA THR A 3 -3.87 7.43 13.34
C THR A 3 -3.00 7.67 12.10
N ARG A 4 -2.23 8.76 12.06
CA ARG A 4 -1.37 9.11 10.92
C ARG A 4 -0.15 8.21 10.76
N CYS A 5 0.03 7.24 11.67
CA CYS A 5 1.38 6.93 12.10
C CYS A 5 1.65 5.48 12.52
N ASN A 6 0.74 4.52 12.43
CA ASN A 6 1.15 3.13 12.74
C ASN A 6 2.09 2.60 11.66
N LEU A 7 1.70 2.72 10.38
CA LEU A 7 2.56 2.29 9.28
C LEU A 7 3.81 3.17 9.18
N TYR A 8 3.67 4.49 9.21
CA TYR A 8 4.81 5.42 9.14
C TYR A 8 5.79 5.22 10.30
N HIS A 9 5.35 5.11 11.57
CA HIS A 9 6.26 4.82 12.68
C HIS A 9 6.92 3.46 12.53
N CYS A 10 6.20 2.43 12.07
CA CYS A 10 6.82 1.14 11.76
C CYS A 10 7.84 1.26 10.63
N LEU A 11 7.63 2.14 9.64
CA LEU A 11 8.52 2.31 8.49
C LEU A 11 9.76 3.18 8.77
N GLN A 12 9.71 4.01 9.81
CA GLN A 12 10.74 5.00 10.12
C GLN A 12 11.91 4.36 10.90
N ASN A 13 12.81 3.68 10.20
CA ASN A 13 14.14 3.38 10.73
C ASN A 13 15.11 4.48 10.26
N ASN A 14 15.49 5.34 11.20
CA ASN A 14 16.47 6.42 11.09
C ASN A 14 16.12 7.55 10.10
N TYR A 15 16.45 8.80 10.46
CA TYR A 15 16.27 10.00 9.63
C TYR A 15 17.22 10.05 8.42
N GLU A 16 17.52 8.89 7.83
CA GLU A 16 18.43 8.73 6.71
C GLU A 16 17.65 8.73 5.38
N LEU A 17 18.31 9.21 4.33
CA LEU A 17 17.76 9.20 2.99
C LEU A 17 17.49 7.75 2.57
N GLN A 18 16.22 7.41 2.33
CA GLN A 18 15.86 6.03 2.01
C GLN A 18 16.55 5.59 0.71
N TYR A 19 17.35 4.50 0.78
CA TYR A 19 18.26 4.01 -0.27
C TYR A 19 17.72 4.02 -1.71
N TYR A 20 16.43 3.74 -1.88
CA TYR A 20 15.80 3.67 -3.20
C TYR A 20 15.52 5.04 -3.85
N LEU A 21 15.53 6.14 -3.10
CA LEU A 21 15.32 7.49 -3.64
C LEU A 21 16.44 7.89 -4.62
N CYS A 22 17.64 7.34 -4.41
CA CYS A 22 18.83 7.55 -5.25
C CYS A 22 18.93 6.54 -6.42
N LYS A 23 17.95 5.65 -6.60
CA LYS A 23 17.98 4.59 -7.62
C LYS A 23 16.88 4.80 -8.66
N ASN A 24 17.09 4.24 -9.84
CA ASN A 24 16.12 4.27 -10.93
C ASN A 24 14.98 3.26 -10.68
N VAL A 25 14.08 3.61 -9.76
CA VAL A 25 12.88 2.84 -9.41
C VAL A 25 11.66 3.43 -10.12
N THR A 26 10.94 2.59 -10.86
CA THR A 26 9.69 2.95 -11.53
C THR A 26 8.60 3.27 -10.50
N HIS A 27 7.81 4.32 -10.78
CA HIS A 27 6.74 4.78 -9.90
C HIS A 27 7.19 5.06 -8.44
N LYS A 28 8.45 5.47 -8.23
CA LYS A 28 9.00 5.79 -6.90
C LYS A 28 8.13 6.74 -6.09
N THR A 29 7.51 7.73 -6.75
CA THR A 29 6.61 8.71 -6.12
C THR A 29 5.37 8.05 -5.53
N LEU A 30 4.81 7.03 -6.20
CA LEU A 30 3.68 6.26 -5.68
C LEU A 30 4.09 5.44 -4.47
N ILE A 31 5.25 4.78 -4.52
CA ILE A 31 5.76 4.02 -3.37
C ILE A 31 5.93 4.95 -2.16
N CYS A 32 6.53 6.14 -2.34
CA CYS A 32 6.66 7.13 -1.28
C CYS A 32 5.29 7.53 -0.71
N LYS A 33 4.32 7.86 -1.57
CA LYS A 33 2.95 8.20 -1.14
C LYS A 33 2.35 7.13 -0.25
N TYR A 34 2.52 5.85 -0.59
CA TYR A 34 2.01 4.74 0.22
C TYR A 34 2.76 4.57 1.55
N ARG A 35 4.08 4.80 1.58
CA ARG A 35 4.87 4.72 2.83
C ARG A 35 4.51 5.82 3.83
N ILE A 36 4.11 6.99 3.35
CA ILE A 36 3.77 8.16 4.20
C ILE A 36 2.26 8.35 4.36
N SER A 37 1.45 7.38 3.94
CA SER A 37 -0.02 7.43 3.94
C SER A 37 -0.58 8.71 3.26
N ALA A 38 0.06 9.15 2.17
CA ALA A 38 -0.39 10.23 1.28
C ALA A 38 -1.06 9.67 0.03
N HIS A 39 -2.04 8.79 0.23
CA HIS A 39 -2.80 8.09 -0.81
C HIS A 39 -4.32 8.16 -0.58
N ASP A 40 -5.09 7.74 -1.58
CA ASP A 40 -6.55 7.88 -1.59
C ASP A 40 -7.33 6.62 -1.17
N LEU A 41 -6.70 5.70 -0.43
CA LEU A 41 -7.42 4.58 0.21
C LEU A 41 -8.44 5.11 1.23
N GLN A 42 -9.57 4.43 1.44
CA GLN A 42 -10.62 4.91 2.36
C GLN A 42 -10.09 5.14 3.78
N ILE A 43 -9.06 4.43 4.24
CA ILE A 43 -8.51 4.65 5.58
C ILE A 43 -8.06 6.09 5.80
N GLU A 44 -7.49 6.72 4.76
CA GLU A 44 -7.06 8.11 4.75
C GLU A 44 -8.12 9.04 4.16
N LYS A 45 -8.72 8.70 3.01
CA LYS A 45 -9.74 9.54 2.37
C LYS A 45 -10.94 9.75 3.28
N GLY A 46 -11.46 8.67 3.87
CA GLY A 46 -12.58 8.72 4.81
C GLY A 46 -12.24 9.44 6.12
N ARG A 47 -10.95 9.55 6.47
CA ARG A 47 -10.52 10.35 7.62
C ARG A 47 -10.81 11.84 7.41
N TYR A 48 -10.51 12.38 6.23
CA TYR A 48 -10.78 13.78 5.89
C TYR A 48 -12.28 14.08 5.79
N SER A 49 -13.08 13.07 5.46
CA SER A 49 -14.54 13.16 5.41
C SER A 49 -15.24 12.79 6.73
N ASN A 50 -14.51 12.68 7.85
CA ASN A 50 -15.04 12.30 9.18
C ASN A 50 -15.84 10.98 9.22
N ILE A 51 -15.54 10.05 8.32
CA ILE A 51 -16.13 8.71 8.31
C ILE A 51 -15.52 7.89 9.46
N GLN A 52 -16.35 7.22 10.25
CA GLN A 52 -15.90 6.31 11.31
C GLN A 52 -14.97 5.23 10.74
N ARG A 53 -13.89 4.89 11.46
CA ARG A 53 -12.86 3.93 10.97
C ARG A 53 -13.46 2.61 10.48
N SER A 54 -14.44 2.07 11.21
CA SER A 54 -15.18 0.83 10.85
C SER A 54 -15.89 0.93 9.50
N ASN A 55 -16.26 2.14 9.06
CA ASN A 55 -17.04 2.37 7.85
C ASN A 55 -16.15 2.78 6.66
N ARG A 56 -14.82 2.78 6.83
CA ARG A 56 -13.85 3.11 5.76
C ARG A 56 -13.56 1.87 4.92
N LEU A 57 -14.62 1.30 4.34
CA LEU A 57 -14.59 -0.01 3.69
C LEU A 57 -14.01 0.05 2.27
N CYS A 58 -13.41 -1.06 1.85
CA CYS A 58 -12.94 -1.25 0.49
C CYS A 58 -14.12 -1.38 -0.47
N LYS A 59 -14.35 -0.32 -1.24
CA LYS A 59 -15.42 -0.26 -2.25
C LYS A 59 -15.18 -1.15 -3.47
N PHE A 60 -13.98 -1.72 -3.58
CA PHE A 60 -13.58 -2.50 -4.74
C PHE A 60 -13.79 -3.99 -4.53
N CYS A 61 -13.98 -4.47 -3.30
CA CYS A 61 -14.26 -5.86 -2.98
C CYS A 61 -15.50 -6.01 -2.09
N ASN A 62 -16.14 -7.17 -2.14
CA ASN A 62 -17.34 -7.46 -1.36
C ASN A 62 -17.01 -8.15 -0.03
N CYS A 63 -15.89 -7.78 0.60
CA CYS A 63 -15.42 -8.40 1.83
C CYS A 63 -15.82 -7.61 3.09
N ASP A 64 -16.40 -6.42 2.94
CA ASP A 64 -16.70 -5.49 4.05
C ASP A 64 -15.50 -5.22 4.97
N GLU A 65 -14.30 -5.24 4.38
CA GLU A 65 -13.03 -4.98 5.06
C GLU A 65 -12.62 -3.51 4.93
N ILE A 66 -11.89 -3.00 5.92
CA ILE A 66 -11.33 -1.65 5.88
C ILE A 66 -10.32 -1.52 4.72
N GLU A 67 -10.43 -0.45 3.93
CA GLU A 67 -9.48 -0.16 2.86
C GLU A 67 -8.22 0.53 3.41
N ASP A 68 -7.33 -0.25 4.01
CA ASP A 68 -5.99 0.18 4.40
C ASP A 68 -4.89 -0.42 3.49
N GLU A 69 -3.64 -0.05 3.76
CA GLU A 69 -2.48 -0.50 2.98
C GLU A 69 -2.31 -2.02 3.04
N PHE A 70 -2.61 -2.63 4.19
CA PHE A 70 -2.52 -4.08 4.38
C PHE A 70 -3.55 -4.79 3.49
N HIS A 71 -4.82 -4.38 3.60
CA HIS A 71 -5.88 -4.94 2.78
C HIS A 71 -5.59 -4.72 1.31
N ALA A 72 -5.29 -3.48 0.89
CA ALA A 72 -5.05 -3.15 -0.50
C ALA A 72 -3.89 -3.98 -1.09
N LEU A 73 -2.70 -3.94 -0.47
CA LEU A 73 -1.49 -4.52 -1.05
C LEU A 73 -1.43 -6.04 -0.94
N LEU A 74 -1.96 -6.64 0.15
CA LEU A 74 -1.71 -8.06 0.45
C LEU A 74 -2.96 -8.94 0.41
N VAL A 75 -4.17 -8.41 0.62
CA VAL A 75 -5.37 -9.23 0.86
C VAL A 75 -6.43 -9.09 -0.24
N CYS A 76 -6.77 -7.85 -0.62
CA CYS A 76 -7.94 -7.49 -1.41
C CYS A 76 -8.11 -8.41 -2.64
N PRO A 77 -9.23 -9.13 -2.79
CA PRO A 77 -9.41 -10.08 -3.90
C PRO A 77 -9.49 -9.37 -5.25
N SER A 78 -9.97 -8.13 -5.27
CA SER A 78 -10.12 -7.34 -6.50
C SER A 78 -8.78 -6.94 -7.14
N TYR A 79 -7.71 -7.03 -6.35
CA TYR A 79 -6.33 -6.83 -6.79
C TYR A 79 -5.53 -8.14 -6.88
N LYS A 80 -6.16 -9.31 -6.72
CA LYS A 80 -5.48 -10.62 -6.70
C LYS A 80 -4.61 -10.84 -7.95
N TYR A 81 -5.17 -10.67 -9.15
CA TYR A 81 -4.45 -10.91 -10.39
C TYR A 81 -3.21 -10.01 -10.54
N ILE A 82 -3.34 -8.71 -10.27
CA ILE A 82 -2.19 -7.79 -10.32
C ILE A 82 -1.19 -8.06 -9.20
N ARG A 83 -1.66 -8.47 -8.01
CA ARG A 83 -0.80 -8.84 -6.88
C ARG A 83 0.04 -10.07 -7.19
N GLU A 84 -0.57 -11.15 -7.69
CA GLU A 84 0.14 -12.38 -8.06
C GLU A 84 1.16 -12.16 -9.18
N LYS A 85 0.90 -11.20 -10.09
CA LYS A 85 1.80 -10.87 -11.18
C LYS A 85 3.06 -10.12 -10.75
N TYR A 86 2.97 -9.22 -9.77
CA TYR A 86 4.06 -8.31 -9.43
C TYR A 86 4.62 -8.53 -8.02
N ILE A 87 3.80 -8.93 -7.05
CA ILE A 87 4.22 -9.15 -5.68
C ILE A 87 4.53 -10.63 -5.48
N GLU A 88 5.71 -10.92 -4.91
CA GLU A 88 6.14 -12.29 -4.66
C GLU A 88 5.20 -13.04 -3.72
N LYS A 89 5.00 -14.34 -3.99
CA LYS A 89 4.11 -15.23 -3.22
C LYS A 89 4.36 -15.20 -1.72
N PHE A 90 5.61 -14.99 -1.31
CA PHE A 90 5.99 -14.83 0.09
C PHE A 90 5.11 -13.81 0.85
N TYR A 91 4.81 -12.66 0.23
CA TYR A 91 4.11 -11.57 0.91
C TYR A 91 2.62 -11.83 1.11
N TRP A 92 1.93 -12.43 0.12
CA TRP A 92 0.47 -12.53 0.11
C TRP A 92 -0.09 -13.92 0.44
N LEU A 93 0.72 -14.98 0.46
CA LEU A 93 0.23 -16.33 0.78
C LEU A 93 -0.25 -16.48 2.24
N LYS A 94 0.48 -15.84 3.16
CA LYS A 94 0.15 -15.74 4.59
C LYS A 94 0.46 -14.30 5.01
N PRO A 95 -0.42 -13.33 4.71
CA PRO A 95 -0.11 -11.92 4.87
C PRO A 95 -0.03 -11.56 6.34
N SER A 96 0.90 -10.67 6.69
CA SER A 96 1.04 -10.13 8.04
C SER A 96 1.55 -8.69 7.97
N MET A 97 1.36 -7.93 9.05
CA MET A 97 1.89 -6.55 9.13
C MET A 97 3.41 -6.53 8.95
N TYR A 98 4.13 -7.53 9.49
CA TYR A 98 5.57 -7.68 9.28
C TYR A 98 5.94 -7.83 7.79
N LYS A 99 5.17 -8.60 7.02
CA LYS A 99 5.43 -8.77 5.58
C LYS A 99 5.11 -7.51 4.78
N LEU A 100 4.06 -6.78 5.16
CA LEU A 100 3.78 -5.46 4.59
C LEU A 100 4.94 -4.51 4.83
N GLU A 101 5.45 -4.46 6.06
CA GLU A 101 6.60 -3.66 6.43
C GLU A 101 7.83 -4.05 5.61
N LEU A 102 8.13 -5.35 5.49
CA LEU A 102 9.27 -5.83 4.69
C LEU A 102 9.15 -5.44 3.22
N LEU A 103 7.95 -5.56 2.63
CA LEU A 103 7.68 -5.15 1.25
C LEU A 103 7.92 -3.64 1.07
N LEU A 104 7.36 -2.84 1.99
CA LEU A 104 7.47 -1.39 1.97
C LEU A 104 8.85 -0.90 2.40
N LYS A 105 9.69 -1.68 3.10
CA LYS A 105 11.09 -1.33 3.44
C LYS A 105 12.12 -1.88 2.46
N SER A 106 11.70 -2.68 1.48
CA SER A 106 12.63 -3.37 0.58
C SER A 106 13.65 -2.41 -0.06
N THR A 107 14.91 -2.83 -0.09
CA THR A 107 16.01 -2.17 -0.83
C THR A 107 16.29 -2.85 -2.17
N ASN A 108 15.62 -3.97 -2.45
CA ASN A 108 15.75 -4.70 -3.70
C ASN A 108 15.05 -3.94 -4.84
N ILE A 109 15.82 -3.49 -5.83
CA ILE A 109 15.33 -2.68 -6.94
C ILE A 109 14.24 -3.41 -7.75
N LYS A 110 14.36 -4.73 -7.93
CA LYS A 110 13.35 -5.52 -8.65
C LYS A 110 12.04 -5.56 -7.89
N THR A 111 12.09 -5.83 -6.58
CA THR A 111 10.91 -5.81 -5.70
C THR A 111 10.24 -4.44 -5.72
N LEU A 112 11.02 -3.36 -5.64
CA LEU A 112 10.51 -1.99 -5.68
C LEU A 112 9.89 -1.64 -7.04
N ASN A 113 10.51 -1.99 -8.15
CA ASN A 113 9.95 -1.77 -9.49
C ASN A 113 8.62 -2.52 -9.66
N ASN A 114 8.55 -3.74 -9.16
CA ASN A 114 7.32 -4.52 -9.19
C ASN A 114 6.24 -3.92 -8.28
N LEU A 115 6.59 -3.49 -7.07
CA LEU A 115 5.69 -2.77 -6.17
C LEU A 115 5.16 -1.49 -6.83
N GLY A 116 6.03 -0.72 -7.47
CA GLY A 116 5.65 0.49 -8.20
C GLY A 116 4.64 0.20 -9.32
N ARG A 117 4.89 -0.84 -10.13
CA ARG A 117 3.97 -1.30 -11.19
C ARG A 117 2.64 -1.77 -10.62
N TYR A 118 2.66 -2.53 -9.52
CA TYR A 118 1.47 -2.96 -8.81
C TYR A 118 0.62 -1.77 -8.37
N LEU A 119 1.22 -0.80 -7.67
CA LEU A 119 0.52 0.40 -7.19
C LEU A 119 -0.06 1.22 -8.34
N TYR A 120 0.69 1.38 -9.43
CA TYR A 120 0.23 2.08 -10.62
C TYR A 120 -1.03 1.42 -11.22
N LEU A 121 -1.00 0.11 -11.44
CA LEU A 121 -2.14 -0.62 -12.01
C LEU A 121 -3.34 -0.65 -11.07
N MET A 122 -3.09 -0.76 -9.76
CA MET A 122 -4.13 -0.66 -8.74
C MET A 122 -4.84 0.70 -8.80
N LEU A 123 -4.09 1.81 -8.89
CA LEU A 123 -4.65 3.15 -9.02
C LEU A 123 -5.39 3.34 -10.35
N GLN A 124 -4.86 2.84 -11.46
CA GLN A 124 -5.57 2.86 -12.74
C GLN A 124 -6.91 2.12 -12.66
N LYS A 125 -6.94 0.96 -11.99
CA LYS A 125 -8.18 0.22 -11.77
C LYS A 125 -9.17 1.01 -10.91
N LYS A 126 -8.70 1.70 -9.87
CA LYS A 126 -9.56 2.57 -9.03
C LYS A 126 -10.16 3.72 -9.84
N ASN A 127 -9.36 4.38 -10.68
CA ASN A 127 -9.81 5.54 -11.47
C ASN A 127 -10.76 5.17 -12.62
N LYS A 128 -10.78 3.91 -13.08
CA LYS A 128 -11.73 3.44 -14.11
C LYS A 128 -13.11 3.09 -13.56
N LEU A 129 -13.23 2.93 -12.25
CA LEU A 129 -14.44 2.46 -11.56
C LEU A 129 -15.08 3.57 -10.71
N LEU A 130 -14.51 4.77 -10.74
CA LEU A 130 -15.04 6.01 -10.18
C LEU A 130 -15.53 6.90 -11.32
#